data_AF-A0A3N6A8C5-F1
#
_entry.id   AF-A0A3N6A8C5-F1
#
_cell.length_a   1.000
_cell.length_b   1.000
_cell.length_c   1.000
_cell.angle_alpha   90.00
_cell.angle_beta   90.00
_cell.angle_gamma   90.00
#
_symmetry.space_group_name_H-M   'P 1'
#
loop_
_entity.id
_entity.type
_entity.pdbx_description
1 polymer ?
#
loop_
_entity_poly.entity_id
_entity_poly.type
_entity_poly.pdbx_seq_one_letter_code
_entity_poly.pdbx_strand_id
1 'polypeptide(L)'
;MSLHGLRASSRTRHLVLPGVRMALGLTLLYLSLLVVVPLGVLVMRTLGMTWAEFSAAVASPRAMAAYRVTFGTAILAALVNMVFGGITAWVLVRYRLPGRRVLDAAVDL
;
A
#
# COMPACT_ATOMS: atom_id res chain seq x y z
N MET A 1 9.72 -1.70 -55.42
CA MET A 1 10.91 -1.86 -54.56
C MET A 1 10.49 -1.43 -53.14
N SER A 2 10.01 -2.37 -52.33
CA SER A 2 9.34 -2.12 -51.03
C SER A 2 10.25 -2.58 -49.88
N LEU A 3 10.58 -1.68 -48.96
CA LEU A 3 11.33 -1.96 -47.73
C LEU A 3 10.34 -1.76 -46.56
N HIS A 4 9.91 -2.83 -45.91
CA HIS A 4 10.45 -3.34 -44.63
C HIS A 4 10.55 -2.30 -43.51
N GLY A 5 9.71 -2.47 -42.48
CA GLY A 5 9.71 -1.62 -41.28
C GLY A 5 8.92 -2.18 -40.10
N LEU A 6 9.33 -3.36 -39.62
CA LEU A 6 9.30 -3.84 -38.24
C LEU A 6 8.06 -3.55 -37.38
N ARG A 7 7.17 -4.55 -37.29
CA ARG A 7 6.19 -4.67 -36.21
C ARG A 7 6.91 -4.90 -34.88
N ALA A 8 6.75 -3.98 -33.94
CA ALA A 8 7.22 -4.16 -32.56
C ALA A 8 6.53 -5.39 -31.95
N SER A 9 7.33 -6.38 -31.60
CA SER A 9 6.89 -7.62 -30.95
C SER A 9 6.52 -7.31 -29.49
N SER A 10 5.23 -7.42 -29.16
CA SER A 10 4.73 -7.51 -27.79
C SER A 10 5.16 -8.85 -27.20
N ARG A 11 6.36 -8.91 -26.63
CA ARG A 11 6.86 -10.10 -25.95
C ARG A 11 6.32 -10.15 -24.52
N THR A 12 5.07 -10.55 -24.36
CA THR A 12 4.60 -11.13 -23.09
C THR A 12 5.46 -12.38 -22.83
N ARG A 13 6.46 -12.24 -21.96
CA ARG A 13 7.13 -13.41 -21.39
C ARG A 13 6.11 -14.14 -20.54
N HIS A 14 5.44 -15.12 -21.13
CA HIS A 14 4.80 -16.18 -20.36
C HIS A 14 5.91 -16.85 -19.54
N LEU A 15 6.02 -16.51 -18.24
CA LEU A 15 6.76 -17.33 -17.29
C LEU A 15 5.98 -18.64 -17.09
N VAL A 16 5.99 -19.50 -18.11
CA VAL A 16 5.56 -20.88 -18.03
C VAL A 16 6.73 -21.72 -17.56
N LEU A 17 7.17 -21.47 -16.33
CA LEU A 17 7.88 -22.47 -15.55
C LEU A 17 6.81 -23.39 -14.95
N PRO A 18 6.71 -24.66 -15.40
CA PRO A 18 5.73 -25.60 -14.90
C PRO A 18 5.98 -25.82 -13.40
N GLY A 19 5.18 -25.16 -12.56
CA GLY A 19 5.35 -25.15 -11.10
C GLY A 19 5.18 -23.78 -10.45
N VAL A 20 5.34 -22.66 -11.18
CA VAL A 20 5.24 -21.31 -10.59
C VAL A 20 3.85 -21.05 -9.99
N ARG A 21 2.78 -21.54 -10.62
CA ARG A 21 1.41 -21.38 -10.08
C ARG A 21 1.21 -22.12 -8.75
N MET A 22 1.79 -23.31 -8.60
CA MET A 22 1.73 -24.10 -7.37
C MET A 22 2.62 -23.49 -6.29
N ALA A 23 3.84 -23.07 -6.64
CA ALA A 23 4.75 -22.38 -5.74
C ALA A 23 4.16 -21.05 -5.26
N LEU A 24 3.55 -20.25 -6.15
CA LEU A 24 2.84 -19.02 -5.77
C LEU A 24 1.66 -19.30 -4.85
N GLY A 25 0.85 -20.33 -5.13
CA GLY A 25 -0.25 -20.74 -4.26
C GLY A 25 0.23 -21.11 -2.86
N LEU A 26 1.33 -21.86 -2.75
CA LEU A 26 1.94 -22.24 -1.48
C LEU A 26 2.54 -21.03 -0.75
N THR A 27 3.23 -20.14 -1.46
CA THR A 27 3.79 -18.91 -0.87
C THR A 27 2.69 -17.99 -0.36
N LEU A 28 1.62 -17.79 -1.14
CA LEU A 28 0.46 -17.00 -0.72
C LEU A 28 -0.24 -17.63 0.48
N LEU A 29 -0.44 -18.95 0.47
CA LEU A 29 -1.01 -19.68 1.60
C LEU A 29 -0.14 -19.52 2.86
N TYR A 30 1.18 -19.68 2.72
CA TYR A 30 2.14 -19.54 3.82
C TYR A 30 2.12 -18.12 4.41
N LEU A 31 2.21 -17.08 3.57
CA LEU A 31 2.16 -15.68 4.00
C LEU A 31 0.80 -15.34 4.61
N SER A 32 -0.29 -15.86 4.03
CA SER A 32 -1.63 -15.67 4.58
C SER A 32 -1.74 -16.31 5.96
N LEU A 33 -1.25 -17.54 6.13
CA LEU A 33 -1.28 -18.23 7.41
C LEU A 33 -0.44 -17.48 8.46
N LEU A 34 0.71 -16.93 8.08
CA LEU A 34 1.58 -16.13 8.93
C LEU A 34 0.85 -14.89 9.49
N VAL A 35 -0.05 -14.27 8.71
CA VAL A 35 -0.85 -13.11 9.14
C VAL A 35 -2.15 -13.51 9.82
N VAL A 36 -2.86 -14.50 9.29
CA VAL A 36 -4.18 -14.93 9.77
C VAL A 36 -4.10 -15.60 11.12
N VAL A 37 -3.06 -16.40 11.40
CA VAL A 37 -2.90 -17.05 12.71
C VAL A 37 -2.83 -16.04 13.87
N PRO A 38 -1.95 -15.02 13.87
CA PRO A 38 -1.90 -14.05 14.97
C PRO A 38 -3.17 -13.20 15.06
N LEU A 39 -3.76 -12.82 13.92
CA LEU A 39 -5.05 -12.11 13.92
C LEU A 39 -6.18 -12.99 14.51
N GLY A 40 -6.20 -14.27 14.18
CA GLY A 40 -7.14 -15.24 14.74
C GLY A 40 -6.99 -15.36 16.25
N VAL A 41 -5.76 -15.42 16.76
CA VAL A 41 -5.49 -15.41 18.22
C VAL A 41 -6.00 -14.13 18.88
N LEU A 42 -5.80 -12.97 18.27
CA LEU A 42 -6.33 -11.70 18.77
C LEU A 42 -7.86 -11.74 18.87
N VAL A 43 -8.53 -12.18 17.80
CA VAL A 43 -10.00 -12.30 17.77
C VAL A 43 -10.48 -13.27 18.84
N MET A 44 -9.88 -14.45 18.96
CA MET A 44 -10.22 -15.44 19.99
C MET A 44 -10.10 -14.86 21.41
N ARG A 45 -9.04 -14.09 21.69
CA ARG A 45 -8.87 -13.42 22.98
C ARG A 45 -9.96 -12.38 23.23
N THR A 46 -10.33 -11.60 22.22
CA THR A 46 -11.38 -10.58 22.35
C THR A 46 -12.79 -11.17 22.51
N LEU A 47 -13.07 -12.32 21.89
CA LEU A 47 -14.37 -12.99 22.01
C LEU A 47 -14.61 -13.57 23.42
N GLY A 48 -13.54 -13.88 24.15
CA GLY A 48 -13.61 -14.32 25.55
C GLY A 48 -13.79 -13.18 26.56
N MET A 49 -13.74 -11.92 26.12
CA MET A 49 -13.90 -10.76 26.99
C MET A 49 -15.37 -10.39 27.15
N THR A 50 -15.73 -9.90 28.34
CA THR A 50 -17.02 -9.24 28.57
C THR A 50 -17.05 -7.87 27.88
N TRP A 51 -18.25 -7.32 27.67
CA TRP A 51 -18.41 -5.98 27.07
C TRP A 51 -17.70 -4.88 27.87
N ALA A 52 -17.67 -5.00 29.20
CA ALA A 52 -16.98 -4.08 30.09
C ALA A 52 -15.45 -4.14 29.90
N GLU A 53 -14.88 -5.35 29.79
CA GLU A 53 -13.45 -5.53 29.54
C GLU A 53 -13.04 -5.06 28.14
N PHE A 54 -13.88 -5.31 27.14
CA PHE A 54 -13.65 -4.84 25.77
C PHE A 54 -13.61 -3.30 25.70
N SER A 55 -14.61 -2.64 26.28
CA SER A 55 -14.66 -1.17 26.30
C SER A 55 -13.50 -0.57 27.10
N ALA A 56 -13.12 -1.17 28.23
CA ALA A 56 -11.96 -0.75 29.02
C ALA A 56 -10.63 -0.93 28.25
N ALA A 57 -10.50 -2.00 27.45
CA ALA A 57 -9.31 -2.25 26.64
C ALA A 57 -9.19 -1.23 25.49
N VAL A 58 -10.28 -0.95 24.77
CA VAL A 58 -10.32 0.01 23.65
C VAL A 58 -10.16 1.45 24.15
N ALA A 59 -10.74 1.78 25.31
CA ALA A 59 -10.60 3.10 25.93
C ALA A 59 -9.38 3.21 26.85
N SER A 60 -8.46 2.23 26.82
CA SER A 60 -7.27 2.26 27.66
C SER A 60 -6.42 3.52 27.37
N PRO A 61 -5.72 4.08 28.37
CA PRO A 61 -4.90 5.27 28.19
C PRO A 61 -3.90 5.15 27.03
N ARG A 62 -3.36 3.93 26.83
CA ARG A 62 -2.45 3.60 25.73
C ARG A 62 -3.15 3.61 24.37
N ALA A 63 -4.33 2.99 24.26
CA ALA A 63 -5.09 2.98 23.02
C ALA A 63 -5.52 4.41 22.63
N MET A 64 -6.00 5.19 23.59
CA MET A 64 -6.40 6.58 23.35
C MET A 64 -5.20 7.46 22.95
N ALA A 65 -4.04 7.30 23.60
CA ALA A 65 -2.82 8.00 23.18
C ALA A 65 -2.40 7.61 21.76
N ALA A 66 -2.45 6.32 21.41
CA ALA A 66 -2.15 5.84 20.07
C ALA A 66 -3.12 6.43 19.03
N TYR A 67 -4.43 6.46 19.31
CA TYR A 67 -5.41 7.08 18.42
C TYR A 67 -5.12 8.57 18.20
N ARG A 68 -4.85 9.32 19.28
CA ARG A 68 -4.52 10.75 19.17
C ARG A 68 -3.29 11.01 18.32
N VAL A 69 -2.24 10.19 18.49
CA VAL A 69 -1.02 10.31 17.68
C VAL A 69 -1.32 9.93 16.24
N THR A 70 -1.86 8.74 15.96
CA THR A 70 -2.10 8.26 14.59
C THR A 70 -3.03 9.18 13.81
N PHE A 71 -4.17 9.57 14.37
CA PHE A 71 -5.10 10.46 13.68
C PHE A 71 -4.54 11.88 13.59
N GLY A 72 -3.91 12.40 14.65
CA GLY A 72 -3.31 13.72 14.64
C GLY A 72 -2.19 13.86 13.61
N THR A 73 -1.29 12.88 13.54
CA THR A 73 -0.21 12.85 12.56
C THR A 73 -0.75 12.62 11.15
N ALA A 74 -1.72 11.71 10.96
CA ALA A 74 -2.31 11.46 9.64
C ALA A 74 -3.02 12.70 9.08
N ILE A 75 -3.78 13.43 9.90
CA ILE A 75 -4.44 14.67 9.48
C ILE A 75 -3.40 15.73 9.12
N LEU A 76 -2.41 15.95 9.99
CA LEU A 76 -1.36 16.94 9.73
C LEU A 76 -0.57 16.59 8.46
N ALA A 77 -0.18 15.32 8.31
CA ALA A 77 0.51 14.81 7.13
C ALA A 77 -0.35 14.97 5.87
N ALA A 78 -1.66 14.67 5.95
CA ALA A 78 -2.58 14.82 4.83
C ALA A 78 -2.74 16.29 4.41
N LEU A 79 -2.83 17.23 5.36
CA LEU A 79 -2.90 18.66 5.06
C LEU A 79 -1.63 19.16 4.39
N VAL A 80 -0.47 18.78 4.94
CA VAL A 80 0.84 19.09 4.35
C VAL A 80 0.92 18.50 2.94
N ASN A 81 0.57 17.23 2.76
CA ASN A 81 0.57 16.55 1.47
C ASN A 81 -0.41 17.19 0.48
N MET A 82 -1.58 17.64 0.93
CA MET A 82 -2.55 18.32 0.09
C MET A 82 -1.99 19.64 -0.46
N VAL A 83 -1.27 20.41 0.35
CA VAL A 83 -0.65 21.68 -0.08
C VAL A 83 0.52 21.40 -1.02
N PHE A 84 1.52 20.64 -0.58
CA PHE A 84 2.73 20.40 -1.37
C PHE A 84 2.48 19.51 -2.59
N GLY A 85 1.70 18.43 -2.43
CA GLY A 85 1.25 17.59 -3.52
C GLY A 85 0.36 18.36 -4.51
N GLY A 86 -0.52 19.23 -4.02
CA GLY A 86 -1.33 20.11 -4.86
C GLY A 86 -0.49 21.09 -5.68
N ILE A 87 0.47 21.78 -5.06
CA ILE A 87 1.41 22.67 -5.75
C ILE A 87 2.23 21.89 -6.78
N THR A 88 2.75 20.73 -6.40
CA THR A 88 3.59 19.89 -7.28
C THR A 88 2.80 19.42 -8.49
N ALA A 89 1.60 18.88 -8.30
CA ALA A 89 0.71 18.48 -9.38
C ALA A 89 0.35 19.66 -10.30
N TRP A 90 0.03 20.83 -9.73
CA TRP A 90 -0.29 22.02 -10.52
C TRP A 90 0.90 22.49 -11.37
N VAL A 91 2.10 22.53 -10.80
CA VAL A 91 3.32 22.92 -11.51
C VAL A 91 3.65 21.95 -12.65
N LEU A 92 3.56 20.64 -12.40
CA LEU A 92 3.85 19.61 -13.41
C LEU A 92 2.86 19.66 -14.59
N VAL A 93 1.59 19.98 -14.33
CA VAL A 93 0.57 20.08 -15.40
C VAL A 93 0.68 21.40 -16.17
N ARG A 94 0.94 22.52 -15.49
CA ARG A 94 0.89 23.86 -16.11
C ARG A 94 2.20 24.28 -16.78
N TYR A 95 3.36 23.81 -16.31
CA TYR A 95 4.66 24.22 -16.82
C TYR A 95 5.44 23.08 -17.50
N ARG A 96 6.10 23.40 -18.62
CA ARG A 96 7.05 22.49 -19.28
C ARG A 96 8.41 22.63 -18.63
N LEU A 97 8.62 21.99 -17.48
CA LEU A 97 9.92 22.01 -16.79
C LEU A 97 10.93 21.05 -17.46
N PRO A 98 12.17 21.50 -17.74
CA PRO A 98 13.26 20.59 -18.06
C PRO A 98 13.59 19.78 -16.79
N GLY A 99 13.42 18.45 -16.83
CA GLY A 99 13.60 17.57 -15.65
C GLY A 99 12.31 17.01 -15.04
N ARG A 100 11.14 17.29 -15.64
CA ARG A 100 9.81 16.81 -15.20
C ARG A 100 9.75 15.31 -14.86
N ARG A 101 10.41 14.45 -15.64
CA ARG A 101 10.40 12.98 -15.44
C ARG A 101 11.05 12.53 -14.12
N VAL A 102 12.06 13.25 -13.63
CA VAL A 102 12.73 12.90 -12.37
C VAL A 102 11.86 13.30 -11.18
N LEU A 103 11.23 14.47 -11.24
CA LEU A 103 10.28 14.93 -10.21
C LEU A 103 9.03 14.06 -10.15
N ASP A 104 8.48 13.67 -11.31
CA ASP A 104 7.32 12.78 -11.39
C ASP A 104 7.64 11.40 -10.76
N ALA A 105 8.81 10.83 -11.06
CA ALA A 105 9.25 9.56 -10.46
C ALA A 105 9.57 9.68 -8.96
N ALA A 106 10.07 10.83 -8.49
CA ALA A 106 10.32 11.05 -7.07
C ALA A 106 9.04 11.27 -6.24
N VAL A 107 7.94 11.70 -6.88
CA VAL A 107 6.61 11.81 -6.26
C VAL A 107 5.86 10.47 -6.27
N ASP A 108 6.11 9.63 -7.29
CA ASP A 108 5.47 8.32 -7.45
C ASP A 108 6.14 7.20 -6.62
N LEU A 109 7.38 7.41 -6.17
CA LEU A 109 8.17 6.47 -5.35
C LEU A 109 7.90 6.62 -3.85
#